data_AF-A0A7S3WKC8-F1
#
_entry.id   AF-A0A7S3WKC8-F1
#
_cell.length_a   1.000
_cell.length_b   1.000
_cell.length_c   1.000
_cell.angle_alpha   90.00
_cell.angle_beta   90.00
_cell.angle_gamma   90.00
#
_symmetry.space_group_name_H-M   'P 1'
#
loop_
_entity.id
_entity.type
_entity.pdbx_description
1 polymer ?
#
loop_
_entity_poly.entity_id
_entity_poly.type
_entity_poly.pdbx_seq_one_letter_code
_entity_poly.pdbx_strand_id
1 'polypeptide(L)'
;HALQMSGVDAVFTDPFSASSFEAGDFAAKTICTAETYEEGQLSQAEWIKFYGLFFDKEVEAATSMCGTASRFSCNSISANAAPLSEGSSFQAARVAFASKDYFGELKINTVPKTLALLRNAGAMLPDMSAYAPHLVMHYTGAYEEGYRFNSSSSDKFREALSMFDIVIDESYPYMQTQETIAALYGITPEMQIPAFVNGRVYTLDKTMSHNGLASDIYESAVVEPDSLLADLIAIINTAGTAAEAASTTSFVRHAASDSVTLLSHEMCTDSTGRTFRSASCADTAGTLSLISSVGVIDDVCPTITAVTYPQCPAPPGGNAPGGNATGDNADEEESSSLAAGQITGIVIGAVAFVGIIIGVGLYCLLAKRKNTTNHKDAAYKVDPPPNAKEHSLAQ
;
A
#
# COMPACT_ATOMS: atom_id res chain seq x y z
N HIS A 1 -25.24 -2.26 0.78
CA HIS A 1 -25.62 -2.15 -0.64
C HIS A 1 -25.44 -3.51 -1.26
N ALA A 2 -26.52 -4.24 -1.54
CA ALA A 2 -26.42 -5.43 -2.39
C ALA A 2 -26.17 -4.92 -3.80
N LEU A 3 -24.94 -5.03 -4.30
CA LEU A 3 -24.66 -4.82 -5.71
C LEU A 3 -25.62 -5.72 -6.49
N GLN A 4 -26.39 -5.14 -7.40
CA GLN A 4 -27.24 -5.91 -8.30
C GLN A 4 -26.30 -6.53 -9.35
N MET A 5 -25.62 -7.61 -8.98
CA MET A 5 -24.54 -8.26 -9.76
C MET A 5 -25.08 -9.16 -10.89
N SER A 6 -26.31 -8.91 -11.35
CA SER A 6 -26.84 -9.58 -12.54
C SER A 6 -26.01 -9.18 -13.76
N GLY A 7 -25.39 -10.15 -14.43
CA GLY A 7 -24.53 -9.92 -15.59
C GLY A 7 -23.04 -9.77 -15.28
N VAL A 8 -22.59 -10.06 -14.04
CA VAL A 8 -21.16 -10.19 -13.75
C VAL A 8 -20.69 -11.59 -14.15
N ASP A 9 -19.71 -11.66 -15.05
CA ASP A 9 -19.12 -12.91 -15.55
C ASP A 9 -17.95 -13.40 -14.69
N ALA A 10 -17.16 -12.46 -14.14
CA ALA A 10 -16.02 -12.74 -13.28
C ALA A 10 -15.88 -11.68 -12.17
N VAL A 11 -15.38 -12.11 -11.01
CA VAL A 11 -15.03 -11.25 -9.87
C VAL A 11 -13.57 -11.50 -9.54
N PHE A 12 -12.72 -10.50 -9.73
CA PHE A 12 -11.32 -10.54 -9.27
C PHE A 12 -11.27 -10.02 -7.84
N THR A 13 -10.61 -10.74 -6.96
CA THR A 13 -10.54 -10.39 -5.54
C THR A 13 -9.26 -10.90 -4.93
N ASP A 14 -8.76 -10.18 -3.93
CA ASP A 14 -7.63 -10.64 -3.13
C ASP A 14 -8.02 -11.86 -2.26
N PRO A 15 -7.04 -12.63 -1.76
CA PRO A 15 -7.30 -13.87 -1.03
C PRO A 15 -8.02 -13.67 0.30
N PHE A 16 -7.90 -12.49 0.92
CA PHE A 16 -8.61 -12.17 2.17
C PHE A 16 -10.09 -11.90 1.92
N SER A 17 -10.41 -11.26 0.80
CA SER A 17 -11.79 -10.94 0.43
C SER A 17 -12.50 -12.10 -0.28
N ALA A 18 -11.76 -13.06 -0.84
CA ALA A 18 -12.29 -14.22 -1.56
C ALA A 18 -13.36 -15.00 -0.79
N SER A 19 -13.17 -15.23 0.51
CA SER A 19 -14.14 -15.95 1.35
C SER A 19 -15.50 -15.27 1.43
N SER A 20 -15.57 -13.96 1.17
CA SER A 20 -16.84 -13.22 1.13
C SER A 20 -17.68 -13.57 -0.12
N PHE A 21 -17.07 -14.17 -1.14
CA PHE A 21 -17.69 -14.57 -2.39
C PHE A 21 -17.82 -16.10 -2.56
N GLU A 22 -17.29 -16.88 -1.62
CA GLU A 22 -17.36 -18.35 -1.61
C GLU A 22 -18.77 -18.90 -1.35
N ALA A 23 -19.71 -18.07 -0.89
CA ALA A 23 -21.09 -18.46 -0.68
C ALA A 23 -21.99 -18.04 -1.86
N GLY A 24 -22.64 -19.02 -2.50
CA GLY A 24 -23.69 -18.80 -3.51
C GLY A 24 -23.18 -18.80 -4.95
N ASP A 25 -23.95 -18.18 -5.85
CA ASP A 25 -23.75 -18.23 -7.31
C ASP A 25 -22.45 -17.58 -7.81
N PHE A 26 -21.70 -16.92 -6.92
CA PHE A 26 -20.45 -16.24 -7.26
C PHE A 26 -19.20 -17.09 -7.00
N ALA A 27 -19.31 -18.20 -6.26
CA ALA A 27 -18.15 -19.05 -5.98
C ALA A 27 -17.49 -19.53 -7.28
N ALA A 28 -18.29 -19.89 -8.29
CA ALA A 28 -17.81 -20.32 -9.60
C ALA A 28 -17.26 -19.18 -10.49
N LYS A 29 -17.48 -17.91 -10.11
CA LYS A 29 -17.06 -16.71 -10.86
C LYS A 29 -15.93 -15.94 -10.19
N THR A 30 -15.55 -16.37 -8.99
CA THR A 30 -14.55 -15.67 -8.18
C THR A 30 -13.15 -16.16 -8.57
N ILE A 31 -12.30 -15.22 -8.94
CA ILE A 31 -10.91 -15.43 -9.31
C ILE A 31 -10.07 -14.76 -8.22
N CYS A 32 -9.35 -15.57 -7.46
CA CYS A 32 -8.42 -15.07 -6.46
C CYS A 32 -7.17 -14.54 -7.16
N THR A 33 -6.82 -13.28 -6.90
CA THR A 33 -5.61 -12.64 -7.41
C THR A 33 -4.66 -12.37 -6.25
N ALA A 34 -3.36 -12.40 -6.50
CA ALA A 34 -2.33 -12.30 -5.47
C ALA A 34 -1.29 -11.21 -5.80
N GLU A 35 -1.67 -10.23 -6.61
CA GLU A 35 -0.81 -9.16 -7.09
C GLU A 35 -0.16 -8.38 -5.94
N THR A 36 -0.86 -8.18 -4.83
CA THR A 36 -0.32 -7.44 -3.67
C THR A 36 0.69 -8.26 -2.84
N TYR A 37 0.77 -9.57 -3.08
CA TYR A 37 1.66 -10.52 -2.39
C TYR A 37 2.98 -10.75 -3.13
N GLU A 38 3.15 -10.24 -4.36
CA GLU A 38 4.42 -10.35 -5.07
C GLU A 38 5.54 -9.62 -4.32
N GLU A 39 6.75 -10.20 -4.40
CA GLU A 39 7.94 -9.64 -3.74
C GLU A 39 8.54 -8.45 -4.50
N GLY A 40 8.28 -8.33 -5.81
CA GLY A 40 8.85 -7.32 -6.69
C GLY A 40 7.81 -6.36 -7.24
N GLN A 41 8.14 -5.06 -7.29
CA GLN A 41 7.26 -4.02 -7.83
C GLN A 41 6.86 -4.29 -9.30
N LEU A 42 7.81 -4.73 -10.13
CA LEU A 42 7.52 -5.12 -11.51
C LEU A 42 6.72 -6.43 -11.61
N SER A 43 6.89 -7.35 -10.67
CA SER A 43 6.08 -8.57 -10.59
C SER A 43 4.62 -8.24 -10.29
N GLN A 44 4.36 -7.24 -9.43
CA GLN A 44 3.01 -6.71 -9.20
C GLN A 44 2.39 -6.17 -10.49
N ALA A 45 3.12 -5.31 -11.20
CA ALA A 45 2.65 -4.72 -12.45
C ALA A 45 2.42 -5.76 -13.56
N GLU A 46 3.13 -6.89 -13.53
CA GLU A 46 2.99 -7.95 -14.54
C GLU A 46 1.58 -8.58 -14.53
N TRP A 47 0.85 -8.51 -13.43
CA TRP A 47 -0.53 -8.98 -13.34
C TRP A 47 -1.47 -8.32 -14.36
N ILE A 48 -1.11 -7.15 -14.91
CA ILE A 48 -1.84 -6.56 -16.04
C ILE A 48 -1.96 -7.51 -17.24
N LYS A 49 -0.95 -8.37 -17.49
CA LYS A 49 -0.99 -9.40 -18.53
C LYS A 49 -1.99 -10.50 -18.22
N PHE A 50 -2.11 -10.90 -16.95
CA PHE A 50 -3.12 -11.85 -16.52
C PHE A 50 -4.52 -11.28 -16.76
N TYR A 51 -4.77 -10.04 -16.35
CA TYR A 51 -6.04 -9.37 -16.61
C TYR A 51 -6.33 -9.21 -18.11
N GLY A 52 -5.31 -8.89 -18.92
CA GLY A 52 -5.44 -8.76 -20.38
C GLY A 52 -6.05 -9.99 -21.07
N LEU A 53 -5.81 -11.20 -20.55
CA LEU A 53 -6.38 -12.45 -21.10
C LEU A 53 -7.91 -12.51 -20.99
N PHE A 54 -8.51 -11.86 -19.99
CA PHE A 54 -9.96 -11.90 -19.77
C PHE A 54 -10.72 -10.90 -20.65
N PHE A 55 -10.00 -9.96 -21.26
CA PHE A 55 -10.58 -8.86 -22.04
C PHE A 55 -10.18 -8.90 -23.52
N ASP A 56 -9.50 -9.96 -23.99
CA ASP A 56 -8.88 -10.04 -25.32
C ASP A 56 -7.94 -8.84 -25.59
N LYS A 57 -7.10 -8.53 -24.58
CA LYS A 57 -6.18 -7.38 -24.54
C LYS A 57 -4.74 -7.78 -24.26
N GLU A 58 -4.32 -8.95 -24.67
CA GLU A 58 -2.98 -9.47 -24.39
C GLU A 58 -1.88 -8.59 -24.99
N VAL A 59 -2.08 -8.08 -26.21
CA VAL A 59 -1.11 -7.22 -26.89
C VAL A 59 -1.00 -5.87 -26.20
N GLU A 60 -2.13 -5.24 -25.86
CA GLU A 60 -2.18 -3.98 -25.15
C GLU A 60 -1.59 -4.10 -23.74
N ALA A 61 -1.94 -5.17 -23.01
CA ALA A 61 -1.42 -5.43 -21.67
C ALA A 61 0.10 -5.66 -21.67
N ALA A 62 0.61 -6.46 -22.62
CA ALA A 62 2.04 -6.69 -22.76
C ALA A 62 2.79 -5.39 -23.16
N THR A 63 2.22 -4.58 -24.05
CA THR A 63 2.77 -3.27 -24.42
C THR A 63 2.81 -2.32 -23.22
N SER A 64 1.75 -2.29 -22.41
CA SER A 64 1.69 -1.47 -21.20
C SER A 64 2.76 -1.89 -20.19
N MET A 65 2.85 -3.19 -19.88
CA MET A 65 3.88 -3.73 -18.97
C MET A 65 5.29 -3.42 -19.47
N CYS A 66 5.54 -3.54 -20.77
CA CYS A 66 6.83 -3.17 -21.38
C CYS A 66 7.18 -1.70 -21.15
N GLY A 67 6.22 -0.80 -21.36
CA GLY A 67 6.39 0.62 -21.08
C GLY A 67 6.74 0.88 -19.61
N THR A 68 6.00 0.24 -18.69
CA THR A 68 6.24 0.34 -17.24
C THR A 68 7.63 -0.17 -16.84
N ALA A 69 8.01 -1.36 -17.30
CA ALA A 69 9.32 -1.96 -16.99
C ALA A 69 10.49 -1.11 -17.52
N SER A 70 10.34 -0.55 -18.74
CA SER A 70 11.32 0.35 -19.33
C SER A 70 11.51 1.62 -18.49
N ARG A 71 10.41 2.32 -18.15
CA ARG A 71 10.44 3.54 -17.33
C ARG A 71 11.00 3.29 -15.94
N PHE A 72 10.56 2.21 -15.29
CA PHE A 72 11.07 1.81 -13.97
C PHE A 72 12.59 1.61 -13.98
N SER A 73 13.09 0.83 -14.92
CA SER A 73 14.53 0.52 -15.03
C SER A 73 15.34 1.79 -15.32
N CYS A 74 14.84 2.65 -16.21
CA CYS A 74 15.46 3.93 -16.54
C CYS A 74 15.60 4.84 -15.32
N ASN A 75 14.50 5.01 -14.59
CA ASN A 75 14.43 5.88 -13.43
C ASN A 75 15.36 5.34 -12.34
N SER A 76 15.40 4.02 -12.14
CA SER A 76 16.31 3.38 -11.19
C SER A 76 17.79 3.63 -11.53
N ILE A 77 18.18 3.41 -12.79
CA ILE A 77 19.55 3.68 -13.25
C ILE A 77 19.90 5.16 -13.06
N SER A 78 19.00 6.05 -13.46
CA SER A 78 19.22 7.50 -13.36
C SER A 78 19.40 7.95 -11.91
N ALA A 79 18.56 7.47 -11.00
CA ALA A 79 18.64 7.77 -9.58
C ALA A 79 19.93 7.28 -8.93
N ASN A 80 20.43 6.11 -9.36
CA ASN A 80 21.65 5.52 -8.82
C ASN A 80 22.94 6.03 -9.50
N ALA A 81 22.83 6.65 -10.68
CA ALA A 81 23.97 7.29 -11.36
C ALA A 81 24.28 8.69 -10.82
N ALA A 82 23.28 9.45 -10.38
CA ALA A 82 23.45 10.81 -9.85
C ALA A 82 24.50 10.95 -8.72
N PRO A 83 24.56 10.03 -7.72
CA PRO A 83 25.58 10.05 -6.66
C PRO A 83 27.02 9.94 -7.16
N LEU A 84 27.24 9.33 -8.33
CA LEU A 84 28.56 8.95 -8.84
C LEU A 84 29.22 10.03 -9.72
N SER A 85 28.58 11.18 -9.89
CA SER A 85 29.15 12.29 -10.68
C SER A 85 30.38 12.89 -9.99
N GLU A 86 31.46 13.12 -10.75
CA GLU A 86 32.71 13.67 -10.21
C GLU A 86 32.47 15.02 -9.53
N GLY A 87 32.92 15.15 -8.27
CA GLY A 87 32.75 16.35 -7.46
C GLY A 87 31.41 16.43 -6.71
N SER A 88 30.54 15.41 -6.79
CA SER A 88 29.32 15.38 -5.98
C SER A 88 29.66 15.15 -4.50
N SER A 89 29.10 15.97 -3.62
CA SER A 89 29.04 15.72 -2.18
C SER A 89 27.78 14.90 -1.83
N PHE A 90 27.25 14.14 -2.79
CA PHE A 90 25.96 13.49 -2.65
C PHE A 90 26.05 12.36 -1.63
N GLN A 91 25.28 12.49 -0.55
CA GLN A 91 25.03 11.40 0.39
C GLN A 91 23.63 10.88 0.13
N ALA A 92 23.50 9.60 -0.20
CA ALA A 92 22.20 8.98 -0.42
C ALA A 92 21.31 9.15 0.83
N ALA A 93 20.10 9.65 0.61
CA ALA A 93 19.18 9.93 1.70
C ALA A 93 18.77 8.65 2.40
N ARG A 94 18.64 8.72 3.73
CA ARG A 94 18.11 7.64 4.55
C ARG A 94 16.61 7.82 4.70
N VAL A 95 15.85 6.85 4.18
CA VAL A 95 14.39 6.93 4.12
C VAL A 95 13.78 5.83 4.97
N ALA A 96 12.84 6.19 5.86
CA ALA A 96 12.04 5.25 6.63
C ALA A 96 10.60 5.24 6.11
N PHE A 97 10.07 4.04 5.87
CA PHE A 97 8.63 3.81 5.96
C PHE A 97 8.32 3.50 7.42
N ALA A 98 7.52 4.34 8.06
CA ALA A 98 7.22 4.24 9.48
C ALA A 98 5.71 4.24 9.71
N SER A 99 5.26 3.62 10.80
CA SER A 99 3.84 3.66 11.17
C SER A 99 3.63 3.45 12.66
N LYS A 100 2.43 3.81 13.12
CA LYS A 100 1.85 3.26 14.34
C LYS A 100 0.69 2.36 13.95
N ASP A 101 0.73 1.11 14.37
CA ASP A 101 -0.32 0.16 14.03
C ASP A 101 -1.53 0.22 14.98
N TYR A 102 -2.54 -0.58 14.69
CA TYR A 102 -3.78 -0.65 15.46
C TYR A 102 -3.58 -1.10 16.92
N PHE A 103 -2.49 -1.81 17.22
CA PHE A 103 -2.13 -2.22 18.58
C PHE A 103 -1.36 -1.12 19.33
N GLY A 104 -1.09 0.01 18.68
CA GLY A 104 -0.35 1.14 19.22
C GLY A 104 1.16 0.94 19.17
N GLU A 105 1.65 -0.07 18.45
CA GLU A 105 3.08 -0.33 18.28
C GLU A 105 3.64 0.52 17.14
N LEU A 106 4.81 1.10 17.39
CA LEU A 106 5.54 1.90 16.41
C LEU A 106 6.41 0.99 15.57
N LYS A 107 6.52 1.27 14.27
CA LYS A 107 7.21 0.41 13.31
C LYS A 107 8.12 1.21 12.38
N ILE A 108 9.22 0.58 12.01
CA ILE A 108 10.01 0.94 10.83
C ILE A 108 9.97 -0.28 9.90
N ASN A 109 9.31 -0.12 8.76
CA ASN A 109 9.08 -1.17 7.79
C ASN A 109 10.35 -1.41 6.97
N THR A 110 10.83 -2.65 6.96
CA THR A 110 12.01 -3.05 6.19
C THR A 110 11.75 -4.31 5.38
N VAL A 111 10.50 -4.56 4.97
CA VAL A 111 10.19 -5.67 4.08
C VAL A 111 11.02 -5.60 2.79
N PRO A 112 11.45 -6.73 2.21
CA PRO A 112 12.33 -6.75 1.04
C PRO A 112 11.84 -5.88 -0.13
N LYS A 113 10.54 -5.90 -0.43
CA LYS A 113 9.95 -5.10 -1.52
C LYS A 113 10.10 -3.58 -1.31
N THR A 114 9.97 -3.12 -0.07
CA THR A 114 10.13 -1.71 0.30
C THR A 114 11.60 -1.30 0.22
N LEU A 115 12.50 -2.15 0.72
CA LEU A 115 13.94 -1.89 0.63
C LEU A 115 14.45 -1.90 -0.83
N ALA A 116 13.93 -2.81 -1.66
CA ALA A 116 14.23 -2.85 -3.08
C ALA A 116 13.75 -1.59 -3.80
N LEU A 117 12.53 -1.12 -3.48
CA LEU A 117 11.99 0.12 -4.02
C LEU A 117 12.85 1.34 -3.60
N LEU A 118 13.22 1.46 -2.34
CA LEU A 118 14.11 2.53 -1.86
C LEU A 118 15.48 2.50 -2.53
N ARG A 119 16.08 1.32 -2.70
CA ARG A 119 17.36 1.15 -3.40
C ARG A 119 17.26 1.57 -4.86
N ASN A 120 16.18 1.18 -5.55
CA ASN A 120 15.94 1.63 -6.91
C ASN A 120 15.78 3.15 -6.98
N ALA A 121 15.23 3.79 -5.94
CA ALA A 121 15.12 5.25 -5.87
C ALA A 121 16.42 5.98 -5.48
N GLY A 122 17.53 5.26 -5.26
CA GLY A 122 18.81 5.82 -4.84
C GLY A 122 18.92 6.13 -3.35
N ALA A 123 17.99 5.64 -2.53
CA ALA A 123 18.05 5.74 -1.06
C ALA A 123 18.83 4.58 -0.44
N MET A 124 19.21 4.77 0.83
CA MET A 124 19.81 3.72 1.66
C MET A 124 19.05 3.53 2.98
N LEU A 125 19.13 2.31 3.54
CA LEU A 125 18.75 2.07 4.92
C LEU A 125 20.00 2.29 5.80
N PRO A 126 19.92 3.04 6.91
CA PRO A 126 21.02 3.10 7.87
C PRO A 126 21.28 1.73 8.49
N ASP A 127 22.44 1.56 9.15
CA ASP A 127 22.69 0.37 9.94
C ASP A 127 21.75 0.34 11.16
N MET A 128 20.81 -0.60 11.13
CA MET A 128 19.80 -0.79 12.17
C MET A 128 20.17 -1.89 13.19
N SER A 129 21.40 -2.43 13.13
CA SER A 129 21.82 -3.56 13.97
C SER A 129 21.70 -3.32 15.48
N ALA A 130 21.83 -2.06 15.93
CA ALA A 130 21.60 -1.67 17.32
C ALA A 130 20.16 -1.92 17.80
N TYR A 131 19.21 -2.06 16.87
CA TYR A 131 17.79 -2.31 17.13
C TYR A 131 17.39 -3.75 16.84
N ALA A 132 18.34 -4.68 16.63
CA ALA A 132 18.06 -6.10 16.42
C ALA A 132 17.09 -6.74 17.44
N PRO A 133 17.07 -6.37 18.74
CA PRO A 133 16.06 -6.87 19.68
C PRO A 133 14.61 -6.50 19.33
N HIS A 134 14.40 -5.53 18.45
CA HIS A 134 13.10 -5.08 17.95
C HIS A 134 12.77 -5.62 16.56
N LEU A 135 13.67 -6.38 15.95
CA LEU A 135 13.46 -6.98 14.64
C LEU A 135 12.33 -8.03 14.71
N VAL A 136 11.37 -7.93 13.81
CA VAL A 136 10.25 -8.86 13.68
C VAL A 136 10.35 -9.58 12.34
N MET A 137 10.24 -10.90 12.40
CA MET A 137 10.10 -11.73 11.21
C MET A 137 8.64 -11.78 10.78
N HIS A 138 8.42 -11.83 9.47
CA HIS A 138 7.11 -12.10 8.91
C HIS A 138 6.50 -13.39 9.51
N TYR A 139 5.17 -13.50 9.54
CA TYR A 139 4.50 -14.65 10.21
C TYR A 139 4.88 -16.02 9.63
N THR A 140 5.33 -16.07 8.37
CA THR A 140 5.85 -17.29 7.72
C THR A 140 7.30 -17.61 8.11
N GLY A 141 8.01 -16.67 8.74
CA GLY A 141 9.44 -16.73 9.00
C GLY A 141 10.32 -16.51 7.78
N ALA A 142 9.75 -16.20 6.61
CA ALA A 142 10.48 -16.16 5.34
C ALA A 142 11.40 -14.93 5.18
N TYR A 143 11.06 -13.81 5.83
CA TYR A 143 11.80 -12.55 5.71
C TYR A 143 11.56 -11.64 6.91
N GLU A 144 12.41 -10.63 7.07
CA GLU A 144 12.27 -9.56 8.05
C GLU A 144 11.12 -8.62 7.66
N GLU A 145 10.14 -8.44 8.54
CA GLU A 145 9.04 -7.49 8.33
C GLU A 145 9.48 -6.05 8.61
N GLY A 146 10.32 -5.87 9.62
CA GLY A 146 10.70 -4.57 10.12
C GLY A 146 11.08 -4.58 11.58
N TYR A 147 11.19 -3.38 12.13
CA TYR A 147 11.45 -3.15 13.54
C TYR A 147 10.17 -2.70 14.22
N ARG A 148 9.81 -3.34 15.34
CA ARG A 148 8.59 -3.06 16.09
C ARG A 148 8.93 -2.66 17.52
N PHE A 149 8.38 -1.52 17.93
CA PHE A 149 8.62 -0.90 19.22
C PHE A 149 7.29 -0.73 19.94
N ASN A 150 7.14 -1.46 21.04
CA ASN A 150 5.98 -1.33 21.91
C ASN A 150 6.07 -0.02 22.74
N SER A 151 5.04 0.23 23.55
CA SER A 151 4.98 1.44 24.38
C SER A 151 6.20 1.61 25.32
N SER A 152 6.75 0.53 25.85
CA SER A 152 7.93 0.56 26.73
C SER A 152 9.26 0.77 26.00
N SER A 153 9.27 0.72 24.66
CA SER A 153 10.45 0.95 23.82
C SER A 153 10.25 2.09 22.82
N SER A 154 9.26 2.96 23.04
CA SER A 154 8.99 4.11 22.16
C SER A 154 10.17 5.11 22.07
N ASP A 155 10.99 5.23 23.11
CA ASP A 155 12.23 6.02 23.04
C ASP A 155 13.22 5.44 22.02
N LYS A 156 13.30 4.11 21.91
CA LYS A 156 14.17 3.42 20.94
C LYS A 156 13.67 3.57 19.50
N PHE A 157 12.35 3.63 19.31
CA PHE A 157 11.80 4.00 18.01
C PHE A 157 12.27 5.41 17.59
N ARG A 158 12.17 6.40 18.48
CA ARG A 158 12.58 7.78 18.16
C ARG A 158 14.09 7.91 17.95
N GLU A 159 14.88 7.16 18.72
CA GLU A 159 16.33 7.03 18.51
C GLU A 159 16.62 6.46 17.11
N ALA A 160 15.95 5.38 16.72
CA ALA A 160 16.11 4.79 15.40
C ALA A 160 15.65 5.75 14.29
N LEU A 161 14.51 6.41 14.47
CA LEU A 161 13.94 7.37 13.51
C LEU A 161 14.85 8.60 13.31
N SER A 162 15.66 8.96 14.31
CA SER A 162 16.66 10.05 14.21
C SER A 162 17.77 9.76 13.19
N MET A 163 17.93 8.50 12.77
CA MET A 163 18.88 8.11 11.74
C MET A 163 18.36 8.35 10.32
N PHE A 164 17.13 8.83 10.14
CA PHE A 164 16.51 9.00 8.85
C PHE A 164 16.35 10.48 8.48
N ASP A 165 16.63 10.79 7.22
CA ASP A 165 16.52 12.13 6.65
C ASP A 165 15.10 12.40 6.13
N ILE A 166 14.37 11.33 5.78
CA ILE A 166 13.00 11.35 5.27
C ILE A 166 12.17 10.29 5.99
N VAL A 167 10.94 10.64 6.35
CA VAL A 167 9.95 9.71 6.90
C VAL A 167 8.73 9.69 5.99
N ILE A 168 8.31 8.48 5.61
CA ILE A 168 7.05 8.21 4.92
C ILE A 168 6.14 7.50 5.92
N ASP A 169 5.09 8.19 6.37
CA ASP A 169 4.11 7.65 7.31
C ASP A 169 3.09 6.76 6.60
N GLU A 170 2.95 5.54 7.10
CA GLU A 170 1.98 4.53 6.68
C GLU A 170 0.87 4.32 7.74
N SER A 171 0.75 5.24 8.71
CA SER A 171 -0.20 5.06 9.82
C SER A 171 -1.66 5.22 9.37
N TYR A 172 -2.53 4.47 10.04
CA TYR A 172 -3.97 4.69 10.00
C TYR A 172 -4.44 5.41 11.28
N PRO A 173 -5.39 6.36 11.23
CA PRO A 173 -6.13 6.80 10.04
C PRO A 173 -5.29 7.66 9.10
N TYR A 174 -5.66 7.66 7.82
CA TYR A 174 -5.05 8.51 6.79
C TYR A 174 -5.34 10.01 7.05
N MET A 175 -4.85 10.85 6.14
CA MET A 175 -4.95 12.32 6.15
C MET A 175 -4.21 12.98 7.30
N GLN A 176 -3.15 12.34 7.80
CA GLN A 176 -2.32 12.90 8.85
C GLN A 176 -1.52 14.11 8.35
N THR A 177 -1.33 15.09 9.22
CA THR A 177 -0.38 16.19 9.01
C THR A 177 0.93 15.88 9.70
N GLN A 178 2.00 16.61 9.37
CA GLN A 178 3.27 16.44 10.08
C GLN A 178 3.12 16.60 11.61
N GLU A 179 2.26 17.52 12.06
CA GLU A 179 1.98 17.74 13.49
C GLU A 179 1.29 16.52 14.12
N THR A 180 0.27 15.96 13.45
CA THR A 180 -0.44 14.80 13.99
C THR A 180 0.42 13.54 13.95
N ILE A 181 1.29 13.38 12.95
CA ILE A 181 2.30 12.30 12.91
C ILE A 181 3.30 12.46 14.05
N ALA A 182 3.82 13.69 14.28
CA ALA A 182 4.73 13.95 15.38
C ALA A 182 4.09 13.58 16.73
N ALA A 183 2.83 13.98 16.94
CA ALA A 183 2.07 13.60 18.13
C ALA A 183 1.86 12.08 18.23
N LEU A 184 1.54 11.40 17.12
CA LEU A 184 1.32 9.96 17.05
C LEU A 184 2.56 9.17 17.50
N TYR A 185 3.74 9.64 17.08
CA TYR A 185 5.05 9.06 17.34
C TYR A 185 5.69 9.53 18.66
N GLY A 186 5.05 10.49 19.34
CA GLY A 186 5.57 11.09 20.58
C GLY A 186 6.84 11.92 20.37
N ILE A 187 6.95 12.59 19.22
CA ILE A 187 8.08 13.43 18.84
C ILE A 187 7.81 14.85 19.33
N THR A 188 8.77 15.41 20.07
CA THR A 188 8.75 16.82 20.49
C THR A 188 9.80 17.63 19.72
N PRO A 189 9.64 18.97 19.61
CA PRO A 189 10.61 19.82 18.91
C PRO A 189 12.04 19.69 19.44
N GLU A 190 12.23 19.40 20.72
CA GLU A 190 13.54 19.28 21.37
C GLU A 190 14.34 18.04 20.91
N MET A 191 13.67 17.02 20.36
CA MET A 191 14.31 15.78 19.92
C MET A 191 15.10 15.93 18.62
N GLN A 192 14.87 17.02 17.87
CA GLN A 192 15.62 17.36 16.66
C GLN A 192 15.72 16.22 15.63
N ILE A 193 14.66 15.42 15.46
CA ILE A 193 14.63 14.33 14.48
C ILE A 193 14.72 14.93 13.06
N PRO A 194 15.74 14.57 12.25
CA PRO A 194 16.07 15.30 11.01
C PRO A 194 14.90 15.44 10.04
N ALA A 195 14.16 14.36 9.80
CA ALA A 195 12.99 14.41 8.92
C ALA A 195 11.92 15.41 9.38
N PHE A 196 11.67 15.55 10.68
CA PHE A 196 10.64 16.47 11.19
C PHE A 196 11.14 17.91 11.22
N VAL A 197 12.39 18.13 11.63
CA VAL A 197 13.01 19.47 11.65
C VAL A 197 13.09 20.06 10.25
N ASN A 198 13.46 19.25 9.27
CA ASN A 198 13.62 19.69 7.89
C ASN A 198 12.32 19.63 7.07
N GLY A 199 11.20 19.26 7.70
CA GLY A 199 9.92 19.10 6.99
C GLY A 199 10.02 18.11 5.84
N ARG A 200 10.62 16.95 6.04
CA ARG A 200 10.71 15.84 5.09
C ARG A 200 9.87 14.66 5.57
N VAL A 201 8.62 14.97 5.91
CA VAL A 201 7.61 14.00 6.33
C VAL A 201 6.55 13.90 5.25
N TYR A 202 6.34 12.69 4.77
CA TYR A 202 5.43 12.38 3.68
C TYR A 202 4.43 11.32 4.11
N THR A 203 3.36 11.19 3.34
CA THR A 203 2.22 10.29 3.59
C THR A 203 1.79 9.64 2.28
N LEU A 204 1.11 8.51 2.36
CA LEU A 204 0.74 7.69 1.20
C LEU A 204 -0.70 7.93 0.71
N ASP A 205 -1.26 9.10 0.99
CA ASP A 205 -2.68 9.42 0.85
C ASP A 205 -2.91 10.64 -0.04
N LYS A 206 -2.03 10.88 -1.03
CA LYS A 206 -2.15 12.04 -1.93
C LYS A 206 -3.50 12.08 -2.64
N THR A 207 -3.93 10.91 -3.11
CA THR A 207 -5.24 10.73 -3.74
C THR A 207 -5.97 9.61 -3.02
N MET A 208 -7.21 9.87 -2.64
CA MET A 208 -8.05 8.92 -1.92
C MET A 208 -9.46 8.86 -2.48
N SER A 209 -10.18 7.80 -2.14
CA SER A 209 -11.63 7.71 -2.37
C SER A 209 -12.38 8.86 -1.69
N HIS A 210 -13.59 9.20 -2.16
CA HIS A 210 -14.42 10.28 -1.61
C HIS A 210 -14.61 10.24 -0.07
N ASN A 211 -14.55 9.05 0.53
CA ASN A 211 -14.73 8.83 1.96
C ASN A 211 -13.40 8.73 2.75
N GLY A 212 -12.25 8.88 2.09
CA GLY A 212 -10.93 8.81 2.72
C GLY A 212 -10.57 7.43 3.28
N LEU A 213 -11.18 6.35 2.78
CA LEU A 213 -10.92 4.99 3.27
C LEU A 213 -9.97 4.19 2.38
N ALA A 214 -9.87 4.52 1.09
CA ALA A 214 -8.97 3.88 0.14
C ALA A 214 -7.98 4.89 -0.42
N SER A 215 -6.73 4.48 -0.59
CA SER A 215 -5.68 5.32 -1.17
C SER A 215 -5.25 4.78 -2.53
N ASP A 216 -5.02 5.69 -3.48
CA ASP A 216 -4.59 5.38 -4.85
C ASP A 216 -3.25 4.61 -4.90
N ILE A 217 -2.43 4.69 -3.85
CA ILE A 217 -1.18 3.92 -3.78
C ILE A 217 -1.42 2.41 -3.70
N TYR A 218 -2.51 1.97 -3.08
CA TYR A 218 -2.84 0.55 -2.96
C TYR A 218 -3.63 0.04 -4.16
N GLU A 219 -3.96 0.93 -5.09
CA GLU A 219 -4.73 0.66 -6.30
C GLU A 219 -3.82 0.85 -7.52
N SER A 220 -3.67 2.09 -8.01
CA SER A 220 -2.95 2.36 -9.25
C SER A 220 -1.45 2.14 -9.16
N ALA A 221 -0.81 2.33 -8.00
CA ALA A 221 0.65 2.17 -7.92
C ALA A 221 1.09 0.71 -8.09
N VAL A 222 0.19 -0.26 -7.89
CA VAL A 222 0.43 -1.69 -8.14
C VAL A 222 0.75 -1.93 -9.62
N VAL A 223 0.07 -1.22 -10.52
CA VAL A 223 0.28 -1.33 -11.99
C VAL A 223 1.17 -0.23 -12.57
N GLU A 224 1.46 0.82 -11.78
CA GLU A 224 2.36 1.93 -12.12
C GLU A 224 3.54 2.07 -11.12
N PRO A 225 4.32 1.01 -10.85
CA PRO A 225 5.45 1.09 -9.93
C PRO A 225 6.55 2.04 -10.41
N ASP A 226 6.62 2.30 -11.72
CA ASP A 226 7.50 3.29 -12.35
C ASP A 226 7.17 4.73 -11.94
N SER A 227 5.90 5.00 -11.66
CA SER A 227 5.40 6.29 -11.20
C SER A 227 5.61 6.46 -9.70
N LEU A 228 5.41 5.39 -8.90
CA LEU A 228 5.79 5.38 -7.49
C LEU A 228 7.30 5.55 -7.30
N LEU A 229 8.10 4.89 -8.14
CA LEU A 229 9.55 5.07 -8.13
C LEU A 229 9.93 6.52 -8.46
N ALA A 230 9.27 7.14 -9.45
CA ALA A 230 9.51 8.55 -9.80
C ALA A 230 9.19 9.50 -8.63
N ASP A 231 8.11 9.27 -7.89
CA ASP A 231 7.78 10.03 -6.68
C ASP A 231 8.89 9.93 -5.63
N LEU A 232 9.37 8.72 -5.37
CA LEU A 232 10.43 8.50 -4.39
C LEU A 232 11.74 9.19 -4.81
N ILE A 233 12.11 9.06 -6.08
CA ILE A 233 13.28 9.77 -6.65
C ILE A 233 13.13 11.27 -6.46
N ALA A 234 11.96 11.85 -6.71
CA ALA A 234 11.70 13.27 -6.55
C ALA A 234 11.91 13.72 -5.09
N ILE A 235 11.34 13.01 -4.12
CA ILE A 235 11.48 13.40 -2.70
C ILE A 235 12.86 13.09 -2.13
N ILE A 236 13.59 12.09 -2.67
CA ILE A 236 14.95 11.74 -2.25
C ILE A 236 15.96 12.76 -2.77
N ASN A 237 15.89 13.09 -4.06
CA ASN A 237 16.92 13.85 -4.78
C ASN A 237 16.71 15.37 -4.78
N THR A 238 15.73 15.89 -4.04
CA THR A 238 15.54 17.33 -3.97
C THR A 238 16.65 18.01 -3.16
N ALA A 239 17.47 18.80 -3.87
CA ALA A 239 18.28 19.88 -3.30
C ALA A 239 17.44 21.15 -3.00
N GLY A 240 16.19 21.19 -3.47
CA GLY A 240 15.20 22.24 -3.25
C GLY A 240 14.37 22.03 -1.98
N THR A 241 13.26 22.77 -1.83
CA THR A 241 12.38 22.62 -0.66
C THR A 241 11.52 21.36 -0.78
N ALA A 242 11.22 20.70 0.34
CA ALA A 242 10.43 19.47 0.39
C ALA A 242 9.05 19.60 -0.28
N ALA A 243 8.46 20.80 -0.26
CA ALA A 243 7.17 21.12 -0.87
C ALA A 243 7.23 21.14 -2.42
N GLU A 244 8.32 21.61 -3.01
CA GLU A 244 8.48 21.61 -4.47
C GLU A 244 8.57 20.18 -5.00
N ALA A 245 9.31 19.32 -4.30
CA ALA A 245 9.41 17.88 -4.61
C ALA A 245 8.04 17.21 -4.66
N ALA A 246 7.19 17.56 -3.70
CA ALA A 246 5.88 16.94 -3.50
C ALA A 246 4.83 17.41 -4.52
N SER A 247 5.00 18.61 -5.07
CA SER A 247 4.09 19.11 -6.10
C SER A 247 4.05 18.23 -7.36
N THR A 248 5.14 17.53 -7.66
CA THR A 248 5.29 16.66 -8.84
C THR A 248 4.94 15.20 -8.61
N THR A 249 4.65 14.79 -7.36
CA THR A 249 4.37 13.38 -7.05
C THR A 249 2.96 12.96 -7.47
N SER A 250 2.72 11.67 -7.58
CA SER A 250 1.42 11.08 -7.93
C SER A 250 0.71 10.44 -6.74
N PHE A 251 1.48 9.79 -5.86
CA PHE A 251 1.02 8.94 -4.76
C PHE A 251 1.44 9.47 -3.39
N VAL A 252 2.63 10.09 -3.31
CA VAL A 252 3.21 10.53 -2.05
C VAL A 252 2.87 11.99 -1.76
N ARG A 253 2.26 12.29 -0.62
CA ARG A 253 1.87 13.66 -0.22
C ARG A 253 2.83 14.22 0.82
N HIS A 254 3.22 15.49 0.69
CA HIS A 254 3.99 16.15 1.75
C HIS A 254 3.09 16.57 2.92
N ALA A 255 3.39 16.04 4.10
CA ALA A 255 2.47 16.07 5.24
C ALA A 255 2.27 17.48 5.85
N ALA A 256 3.15 18.44 5.55
CA ALA A 256 3.07 19.79 6.09
C ALA A 256 2.39 20.81 5.15
N SER A 257 2.55 20.66 3.83
CA SER A 257 2.08 21.68 2.86
C SER A 257 0.93 21.24 1.96
N ASP A 258 0.77 19.94 1.74
CA ASP A 258 -0.11 19.46 0.68
C ASP A 258 -1.46 19.00 1.23
N SER A 259 -2.50 19.24 0.46
CA SER A 259 -3.85 18.73 0.70
C SER A 259 -4.05 17.35 0.07
N VAL A 260 -4.92 16.54 0.68
CA VAL A 260 -5.41 15.29 0.10
C VAL A 260 -6.40 15.59 -1.03
N THR A 261 -6.28 14.87 -2.15
CA THR A 261 -7.25 14.88 -3.23
C THR A 261 -8.29 13.78 -2.99
N LEU A 262 -9.52 14.17 -2.64
CA LEU A 262 -10.64 13.24 -2.51
C LEU A 262 -11.36 13.11 -3.85
N LEU A 263 -11.32 11.91 -4.45
CA LEU A 263 -11.97 11.64 -5.72
C LEU A 263 -13.48 11.67 -5.58
N SER A 264 -14.15 12.51 -6.36
CA SER A 264 -15.62 12.51 -6.50
C SER A 264 -16.04 11.94 -7.86
N HIS A 265 -17.32 11.56 -8.00
CA HIS A 265 -17.82 11.02 -9.26
C HIS A 265 -17.70 12.03 -10.42
N GLU A 266 -17.81 13.32 -10.12
CA GLU A 266 -17.65 14.41 -11.10
C GLU A 266 -16.23 14.51 -11.64
N MET A 267 -15.23 13.95 -10.94
CA MET A 267 -13.84 13.91 -11.41
C MET A 267 -13.60 12.82 -12.46
N CYS A 268 -14.52 11.87 -12.62
CA CYS A 268 -14.49 10.85 -13.68
C CYS A 268 -14.92 11.45 -15.02
N THR A 269 -14.16 12.43 -15.51
CA THR A 269 -14.43 13.13 -16.78
C THR A 269 -13.75 12.47 -17.98
N ASP A 270 -12.81 11.57 -17.72
CA ASP A 270 -12.02 10.96 -18.78
C ASP A 270 -12.74 9.75 -19.39
N SER A 271 -13.07 9.87 -20.67
CA SER A 271 -13.52 8.76 -21.52
C SER A 271 -12.40 8.22 -22.40
N THR A 272 -11.23 8.85 -22.34
CA THR A 272 -10.02 8.45 -23.05
C THR A 272 -9.07 7.73 -22.09
N GLY A 273 -8.19 6.88 -22.62
CA GLY A 273 -7.29 6.09 -21.78
C GLY A 273 -6.39 6.98 -20.92
N ARG A 274 -6.16 6.57 -19.67
CA ARG A 274 -5.27 7.26 -18.73
C ARG A 274 -3.85 7.39 -19.31
N THR A 275 -3.28 8.58 -19.24
CA THR A 275 -1.87 8.82 -19.59
C THR A 275 -0.94 8.27 -18.51
N PHE A 276 0.20 7.72 -18.92
CA PHE A 276 1.25 7.31 -17.96
C PHE A 276 1.72 8.53 -17.15
N ARG A 277 1.85 8.33 -15.82
CA ARG A 277 2.28 9.40 -14.90
C ARG A 277 3.81 9.56 -14.85
N SER A 278 4.56 8.49 -15.11
CA SER A 278 6.03 8.51 -15.16
C SER A 278 6.55 8.94 -16.53
N ALA A 279 7.62 9.74 -16.54
CA ALA A 279 8.31 10.16 -17.75
C ALA A 279 8.99 8.97 -18.45
N SER A 280 9.10 9.03 -19.78
CA SER A 280 9.81 8.00 -20.55
C SER A 280 11.33 8.15 -20.41
N CYS A 281 12.08 7.08 -20.68
CA CYS A 281 13.55 7.18 -20.82
C CYS A 281 13.99 8.31 -21.73
N ALA A 282 13.27 8.52 -22.85
CA ALA A 282 13.61 9.55 -23.83
C ALA A 282 13.47 10.97 -23.24
N ASP A 283 12.51 11.17 -22.34
CA ASP A 283 12.31 12.43 -21.63
C ASP A 283 13.43 12.68 -20.61
N THR A 284 13.93 11.63 -19.97
CA THR A 284 15.03 11.71 -18.98
C THR A 284 16.43 11.72 -19.62
N ALA A 285 16.56 11.23 -20.86
CA ALA A 285 17.84 11.10 -21.57
C ALA A 285 18.52 12.43 -21.91
N GLY A 286 17.79 13.55 -22.00
CA GLY A 286 18.36 14.89 -22.17
C GLY A 286 19.36 15.28 -21.08
N THR A 287 19.24 14.65 -19.90
CA THR A 287 20.13 14.80 -18.74
C THR A 287 21.22 13.72 -18.64
N LEU A 288 21.15 12.66 -19.45
CA LEU A 288 22.00 11.45 -19.34
C LEU A 288 23.02 11.32 -20.48
N SER A 289 23.44 12.42 -21.12
CA SER A 289 24.46 12.38 -22.19
C SER A 289 25.80 11.71 -21.78
N LEU A 290 26.02 11.47 -20.49
CA LEU A 290 27.15 10.74 -19.93
C LEU A 290 26.97 9.20 -19.90
N ILE A 291 25.77 8.66 -20.14
CA ILE A 291 25.48 7.21 -20.05
C ILE A 291 25.42 6.53 -21.43
N SER A 292 25.70 7.23 -22.54
CA SER A 292 25.65 6.61 -23.89
C SER A 292 26.65 5.45 -24.11
N SER A 293 27.57 5.20 -23.17
CA SER A 293 28.49 4.06 -23.21
C SER A 293 28.01 2.82 -22.45
N VAL A 294 26.91 2.89 -21.69
CA VAL A 294 26.31 1.71 -21.06
C VAL A 294 25.21 1.25 -22.00
N GLY A 295 25.44 0.16 -22.74
CA GLY A 295 24.47 -0.41 -23.67
C GLY A 295 23.27 -0.98 -22.91
N VAL A 296 22.31 -0.13 -22.54
CA VAL A 296 21.16 -0.52 -21.72
C VAL A 296 19.85 -0.26 -22.48
N ILE A 297 19.00 -1.29 -22.45
CA ILE A 297 17.53 -1.31 -22.65
C ILE A 297 16.96 -1.36 -24.08
N ASP A 298 17.58 -2.05 -25.05
CA ASP A 298 16.82 -2.49 -26.25
C ASP A 298 16.19 -3.90 -26.06
N ASP A 299 16.51 -4.61 -24.97
CA ASP A 299 16.22 -6.05 -24.86
C ASP A 299 15.30 -6.44 -23.67
N VAL A 300 14.66 -5.48 -22.99
CA VAL A 300 13.71 -5.82 -21.90
C VAL A 300 12.40 -6.36 -22.46
N CYS A 301 12.08 -6.04 -23.72
CA CYS A 301 10.89 -6.55 -24.37
C CYS A 301 11.25 -7.14 -25.75
N PRO A 302 11.18 -8.47 -25.92
CA PRO A 302 11.26 -9.04 -27.26
C PRO A 302 10.14 -8.42 -28.11
N THR A 303 10.41 -8.18 -29.38
CA THR A 303 9.38 -7.77 -30.33
C THR A 303 8.26 -8.81 -30.27
N ILE A 304 7.09 -8.41 -29.76
CA ILE A 304 5.93 -9.29 -29.69
C ILE A 304 5.42 -9.46 -31.12
N THR A 305 6.00 -10.42 -31.85
CA THR A 305 5.33 -10.99 -33.01
C THR A 305 4.04 -11.60 -32.51
N ALA A 306 2.91 -11.14 -33.05
CA ALA A 306 1.60 -11.68 -32.75
C ALA A 306 1.67 -13.21 -32.78
N VAL A 307 1.47 -13.84 -31.63
CA VAL A 307 1.34 -15.29 -31.56
C VAL A 307 0.03 -15.61 -32.27
N THR A 308 0.11 -16.15 -33.49
CA THR A 308 -1.05 -16.77 -34.12
C THR A 308 -1.39 -18.00 -33.29
N TYR A 309 -2.36 -17.86 -32.39
CA TYR A 309 -2.93 -19.00 -31.70
C TYR A 309 -3.55 -19.94 -32.73
N PRO A 310 -3.26 -21.27 -32.67
CA PRO A 310 -3.98 -22.22 -33.50
C PRO A 310 -5.47 -22.03 -33.20
N GLN A 311 -6.24 -21.75 -34.25
CA GLN A 311 -7.69 -21.66 -34.17
C GLN A 311 -8.20 -22.94 -33.50
N CYS A 312 -8.93 -22.80 -32.39
CA CYS A 312 -9.64 -23.94 -31.82
C CYS A 312 -10.43 -24.62 -32.94
N PRO A 313 -10.31 -25.95 -33.12
CA PRO A 313 -11.08 -26.64 -34.14
C PRO A 313 -12.54 -26.32 -33.91
N ALA A 314 -13.22 -25.87 -34.97
CA ALA A 314 -14.65 -25.61 -34.93
C ALA A 314 -15.35 -26.83 -34.30
N PRO A 315 -16.28 -26.63 -33.36
CA PRO A 315 -17.05 -27.73 -32.82
C PRO A 315 -17.64 -28.52 -34.00
N PRO A 316 -17.57 -29.86 -33.98
CA PRO A 316 -18.07 -30.67 -35.08
C PRO A 316 -19.53 -30.29 -35.30
N GLY A 317 -19.84 -29.86 -36.53
CA GLY A 317 -21.17 -29.42 -36.94
C GLY A 317 -22.19 -30.53 -36.70
N GLY A 318 -22.86 -30.47 -35.55
CA GLY A 318 -23.94 -31.35 -35.18
C GLY A 318 -25.20 -30.92 -35.91
N ASN A 319 -25.54 -31.63 -36.98
CA ASN A 319 -26.88 -31.60 -37.57
C ASN A 319 -27.91 -31.91 -36.47
N ALA A 320 -28.81 -30.97 -36.21
CA ALA A 320 -29.96 -31.22 -35.36
C ALA A 320 -30.92 -32.22 -36.03
N PRO A 321 -31.26 -33.35 -35.39
CA PRO A 321 -32.40 -34.15 -35.80
C PRO A 321 -33.64 -33.73 -35.02
N GLY A 322 -34.76 -33.64 -35.74
CA GLY A 322 -36.08 -33.43 -35.17
C GLY A 322 -36.54 -34.56 -34.24
N GLY A 323 -37.55 -34.24 -33.44
CA GLY A 323 -38.04 -35.06 -32.34
C GLY A 323 -38.70 -36.38 -32.71
N ASN A 324 -38.93 -37.24 -31.72
CA ASN A 324 -40.27 -37.49 -31.15
C ASN A 324 -40.16 -38.40 -29.91
N ALA A 325 -41.29 -38.50 -29.21
CA ALA A 325 -41.52 -38.99 -27.85
C ALA A 325 -41.20 -40.48 -27.52
N THR A 326 -41.34 -40.74 -26.21
CA THR A 326 -41.69 -41.99 -25.47
C THR A 326 -40.56 -42.82 -24.83
N GLY A 327 -40.75 -43.19 -23.55
CA GLY A 327 -40.18 -44.40 -22.96
C GLY A 327 -39.68 -44.26 -21.53
N ASP A 328 -40.40 -44.87 -20.60
CA ASP A 328 -40.10 -45.03 -19.17
C ASP A 328 -38.89 -45.95 -18.85
N ASN A 329 -38.40 -45.75 -17.62
CA ASN A 329 -37.80 -46.70 -16.65
C ASN A 329 -36.27 -46.85 -16.50
N ALA A 330 -35.92 -46.83 -15.20
CA ALA A 330 -34.87 -47.55 -14.48
C ALA A 330 -33.52 -46.83 -14.22
N ASP A 331 -33.37 -46.47 -12.95
CA ASP A 331 -32.23 -46.70 -12.04
C ASP A 331 -30.85 -46.10 -12.39
N GLU A 332 -30.41 -45.12 -11.57
CA GLU A 332 -29.26 -45.23 -10.65
C GLU A 332 -29.02 -43.86 -9.97
N GLU A 333 -29.46 -43.73 -8.72
CA GLU A 333 -29.09 -42.62 -7.83
C GLU A 333 -27.78 -42.96 -7.10
N GLU A 334 -26.65 -42.37 -7.51
CA GLU A 334 -25.49 -42.22 -6.62
C GLU A 334 -25.56 -40.85 -5.92
N SER A 335 -26.04 -40.87 -4.68
CA SER A 335 -25.99 -39.73 -3.77
C SER A 335 -24.64 -39.71 -3.04
N SER A 336 -23.79 -38.75 -3.39
CA SER A 336 -22.58 -38.42 -2.63
C SER A 336 -22.96 -37.73 -1.32
N SER A 337 -23.27 -38.54 -0.31
CA SER A 337 -23.46 -38.09 1.07
C SER A 337 -22.13 -37.64 1.68
N LEU A 338 -22.03 -36.35 2.00
CA LEU A 338 -20.96 -35.82 2.84
C LEU A 338 -21.10 -36.44 4.24
N ALA A 339 -20.03 -37.08 4.71
CA ALA A 339 -20.00 -37.75 6.00
C ALA A 339 -20.42 -36.78 7.12
N ALA A 340 -21.42 -37.20 7.91
CA ALA A 340 -22.02 -36.42 9.00
C ALA A 340 -21.01 -35.85 10.02
N GLY A 341 -19.78 -36.36 10.05
CA GLY A 341 -18.68 -35.84 10.88
C GLY A 341 -18.11 -34.47 10.45
N GLN A 342 -18.20 -34.07 9.18
CA GLN A 342 -17.66 -32.78 8.72
C GLN A 342 -18.59 -31.59 9.02
N ILE A 343 -19.91 -31.82 9.05
CA ILE A 343 -20.90 -30.77 9.37
C ILE A 343 -20.84 -30.41 10.86
N THR A 344 -20.57 -31.37 11.75
CA THR A 344 -20.47 -31.11 13.20
C THR A 344 -19.25 -30.26 13.57
N GLY A 345 -18.12 -30.39 12.84
CA GLY A 345 -16.91 -29.60 13.11
C GLY A 345 -17.06 -28.10 12.82
N ILE A 346 -17.76 -27.75 11.75
CA ILE A 346 -17.97 -26.36 11.32
C ILE A 346 -18.89 -25.62 12.30
N VAL A 347 -19.93 -26.28 12.80
CA VAL A 347 -20.88 -25.67 13.75
C VAL A 347 -20.22 -25.40 15.11
N ILE A 348 -19.35 -26.29 15.59
CA ILE A 348 -18.65 -26.10 16.87
C ILE A 348 -17.61 -24.97 16.77
N GLY A 349 -16.91 -24.87 15.64
CA GLY A 349 -15.96 -23.77 15.38
C GLY A 349 -16.63 -22.40 15.35
N ALA A 350 -17.78 -22.28 14.70
CA ALA A 350 -18.54 -21.03 14.63
C ALA A 350 -19.02 -20.54 16.01
N VAL A 351 -19.51 -21.45 16.86
CA VAL A 351 -19.98 -21.10 18.21
C VAL A 351 -18.82 -20.65 19.11
N ALA A 352 -17.66 -21.30 19.02
CA ALA A 352 -16.47 -20.91 19.78
C ALA A 352 -15.97 -19.52 19.37
N PHE A 353 -15.94 -19.22 18.06
CA PHE A 353 -15.51 -17.93 17.54
C PHE A 353 -16.42 -16.78 17.97
N VAL A 354 -17.75 -16.97 17.91
CA VAL A 354 -18.72 -15.98 18.40
C VAL A 354 -18.57 -15.75 19.91
N GLY A 355 -18.30 -16.82 20.68
CA GLY A 355 -18.00 -16.72 22.12
C GLY A 355 -16.77 -15.85 22.41
N ILE A 356 -15.71 -15.97 21.62
CA ILE A 356 -14.49 -15.16 21.75
C ILE A 356 -14.78 -13.69 21.45
N ILE A 357 -15.50 -13.39 20.37
CA ILE A 357 -15.85 -12.00 20.01
C ILE A 357 -16.70 -11.34 21.10
N ILE A 358 -17.70 -12.04 21.63
CA ILE A 358 -18.52 -11.52 22.74
C ILE A 358 -17.67 -11.33 23.99
N GLY A 359 -16.76 -12.27 24.29
CA GLY A 359 -15.84 -12.17 25.43
C GLY A 359 -14.91 -10.96 25.34
N VAL A 360 -14.33 -10.69 24.17
CA VAL A 360 -13.48 -9.51 23.92
C VAL A 360 -14.31 -8.22 24.03
N GLY A 361 -15.51 -8.18 23.45
CA GLY A 361 -16.41 -7.02 23.57
C GLY A 361 -16.76 -6.69 25.02
N LEU A 362 -17.11 -7.70 25.83
CA LEU A 362 -17.37 -7.54 27.26
C LEU A 362 -16.13 -7.12 28.03
N TYR A 363 -14.95 -7.67 27.72
CA TYR A 363 -13.69 -7.26 28.32
C TYR A 363 -13.38 -5.78 28.06
N CYS A 364 -13.53 -5.32 26.81
CA CYS A 364 -13.34 -3.92 26.44
C CYS A 364 -14.33 -2.99 27.16
N LEU A 365 -15.60 -3.39 27.29
CA LEU A 365 -16.61 -2.61 28.03
C LEU A 365 -16.28 -2.51 29.52
N LEU A 366 -15.81 -3.59 30.15
CA LEU A 366 -15.42 -3.60 31.55
C LEU A 366 -14.13 -2.81 31.80
N ALA A 367 -13.14 -2.91 30.90
CA ALA A 367 -11.91 -2.12 30.96
C ALA A 367 -12.21 -0.62 30.85
N LYS A 368 -13.11 -0.22 29.95
CA LYS A 368 -13.54 1.17 29.79
C LYS A 368 -14.25 1.71 31.03
N ARG A 369 -15.07 0.88 31.69
CA ARG A 369 -15.77 1.24 32.93
C ARG A 369 -14.80 1.49 34.10
N LYS A 370 -13.69 0.74 34.16
CA LYS A 370 -12.66 0.89 35.21
C LYS A 370 -11.92 2.24 35.10
N ASN A 371 -11.69 2.74 33.89
CA ASN A 371 -11.05 4.04 33.68
C ASN A 371 -11.94 5.24 34.05
N THR A 372 -13.27 5.14 33.92
CA THR A 372 -14.18 6.23 34.33
C THR A 372 -14.28 6.45 35.84
N THR A 373 -13.97 5.45 36.66
CA THR A 373 -13.99 5.58 38.12
C THR A 373 -12.78 6.33 38.68
N ASN A 374 -11.65 6.34 37.99
CA ASN A 374 -10.43 6.99 38.48
C ASN A 374 -10.38 8.51 38.24
N HIS A 375 -11.33 9.08 37.49
CA HIS A 375 -11.37 10.51 37.20
C HIS A 375 -12.23 11.36 38.15
N LYS A 376 -12.94 10.75 39.13
CA LYS A 376 -13.82 11.50 40.03
C LYS A 376 -13.17 12.03 41.31
N ASP A 377 -11.93 11.66 41.61
CA ASP A 377 -11.24 12.10 42.84
C ASP A 377 -10.17 13.19 42.63
N ALA A 378 -9.96 13.64 41.39
CA ALA A 378 -9.11 14.80 41.11
C ALA A 378 -9.93 16.10 41.13
N ALA A 379 -10.56 16.40 42.26
CA ALA A 379 -11.12 17.72 42.52
C ALA A 379 -9.98 18.74 42.65
N TYR A 380 -9.88 19.58 41.62
CA TYR A 380 -8.99 20.73 41.51
C TYR A 380 -9.16 21.67 42.72
N LYS A 381 -8.17 21.73 43.61
CA LYS A 381 -8.03 22.82 44.58
C LYS A 381 -7.61 24.07 43.80
N VAL A 382 -8.54 25.01 43.64
CA VAL A 382 -8.25 26.38 43.20
C VAL A 382 -7.65 27.12 44.39
N ASP A 383 -6.37 27.45 44.34
CA ASP A 383 -5.80 28.42 45.27
C ASP A 383 -6.38 29.81 44.99
N PRO A 384 -6.77 30.59 46.02
CA PRO A 384 -7.28 31.93 45.82
C PRO A 384 -6.17 32.87 45.29
N PRO A 385 -6.52 33.84 44.43
CA PRO A 385 -5.54 34.73 43.83
C PRO A 385 -4.87 35.63 44.89
N PRO A 386 -3.58 35.95 44.73
CA PRO A 386 -2.88 36.84 45.64
C PRO A 386 -3.39 38.28 45.48
N ASN A 387 -3.67 38.89 46.64
CA ASN A 387 -4.11 40.26 46.85
C ASN A 387 -3.44 41.28 45.90
N ALA A 388 -4.27 41.98 45.13
CA ALA A 388 -3.90 43.23 44.47
C ALA A 388 -3.67 44.30 45.55
N LYS A 389 -2.42 44.73 45.71
CA LYS A 389 -2.09 45.94 46.48
C LYS A 389 -2.46 47.15 45.64
N GLU A 390 -3.32 47.99 46.21
CA GLU A 390 -3.55 49.37 45.81
C GLU A 390 -2.22 50.13 45.73
N HIS A 391 -1.94 50.73 44.57
CA HIS A 391 -1.02 51.86 44.47
C HIS A 391 -1.80 53.07 43.97
N SER A 392 -2.20 53.89 44.93
CA SER A 392 -2.48 55.31 44.73
C SER A 392 -1.15 55.98 44.36
N LEU A 393 -1.12 56.73 43.26
CA LEU A 393 -0.29 57.92 43.17
C LEU A 393 -0.83 58.88 42.11
N ALA A 394 -1.17 60.06 42.59
CA ALA A 394 -1.41 61.26 41.84
C ALA A 394 -0.10 61.77 41.21
N GLN A 395 -0.18 62.17 39.94
CA GLN A 395 0.20 63.49 39.42
C GLN A 395 -0.14 63.60 37.94
#